data_AF-A0A926KK36-F1
#
_entry.id   AF-A0A926KK36-F1
#
_cell.length_a   1.000
_cell.length_b   1.000
_cell.length_c   1.000
_cell.angle_alpha   90.00
_cell.angle_beta   90.00
_cell.angle_gamma   90.00
#
_symmetry.space_group_name_H-M   'P 1'
#
loop_
_entity.id
_entity.type
_entity.pdbx_description
1 polymer ?
#
loop_
_entity_poly.entity_id
_entity_poly.type
_entity_poly.pdbx_seq_one_letter_code
_entity_poly.pdbx_strand_id
1 'polypeptide(L)'
;MALHPLQRPLDNLVDYLADARRLHEVAAMSLEQQAAERRKNGKPTGAGPPTVRHKSLNRAVVVASVGAMEAFFEDLALTAVDLTPGLAQPEDWFHIETKGSRAGMIQTPSPYNVRKMLWVFFRYDPRSDWDITVSVSPAETTSGHGSTWRVALQQVAGPDAAKFLHAMVKVRHGFAHQDHAQPPPHEPGIVNRTPTGKVAVHSHHAANSMSALVQVAIQSAHGLSNELDLAGTFRWSKKMDEADWEWLLKGTQAASLVASHWRGHPF
;
A
#
# COMPACT_ATOMS: atom_id res chain seq x y z
N MET A 1 0.01 4.97 30.72
CA MET A 1 -0.76 4.10 29.81
C MET A 1 0.17 3.07 29.18
N ALA A 2 -0.23 1.80 29.18
CA ALA A 2 0.52 0.70 28.54
C ALA A 2 0.64 0.91 27.01
N LEU A 3 1.66 0.31 26.39
CA LEU A 3 1.79 0.27 24.94
C LEU A 3 0.69 -0.61 24.35
N HIS A 4 0.17 -0.27 23.17
CA HIS A 4 -0.85 -1.07 22.52
C HIS A 4 -0.32 -2.46 22.11
N PRO A 5 -1.05 -3.57 22.38
CA PRO A 5 -0.63 -4.92 22.00
C PRO A 5 -0.37 -5.10 20.49
N LEU A 6 -1.14 -4.41 19.65
CA LEU A 6 -0.97 -4.41 18.18
C LEU A 6 0.05 -3.38 17.67
N GLN A 7 0.90 -2.80 18.53
CA GLN A 7 1.94 -1.86 18.07
C GLN A 7 3.00 -2.55 17.19
N ARG A 8 3.39 -3.78 17.52
CA ARG A 8 4.51 -4.48 16.87
C ARG A 8 4.32 -4.60 15.34
N PRO A 9 3.16 -5.05 14.80
CA PRO A 9 2.93 -5.07 13.36
C PRO A 9 3.12 -3.71 12.67
N LEU A 10 2.71 -2.61 13.32
CA LEU A 10 2.89 -1.26 12.78
C LEU A 10 4.35 -0.82 12.79
N ASP A 11 5.09 -1.13 13.85
CA ASP A 11 6.54 -0.88 13.91
C ASP A 11 7.31 -1.72 12.87
N ASN A 12 6.85 -2.95 12.58
CA ASN A 12 7.43 -3.85 11.58
C ASN A 12 7.08 -3.48 10.14
N LEU A 13 5.96 -2.80 9.89
CA LEU A 13 5.58 -2.35 8.55
C LEU A 13 6.66 -1.48 7.89
N VAL A 14 7.43 -0.74 8.68
CA VAL A 14 8.60 0.02 8.19
C VAL A 14 9.61 -0.90 7.49
N ASP A 15 9.89 -2.06 8.08
CA ASP A 15 10.83 -3.03 7.55
C ASP A 15 10.23 -3.75 6.33
N TYR A 16 8.93 -4.08 6.37
CA TYR A 16 8.24 -4.69 5.23
C TYR A 16 8.18 -3.76 4.00
N LEU A 17 8.05 -2.44 4.20
CA LEU A 17 8.04 -1.42 3.14
C LEU A 17 9.44 -0.99 2.68
N ALA A 18 10.52 -1.48 3.29
CA ALA A 18 11.87 -0.99 3.03
C ALA A 18 12.28 -1.12 1.56
N ASP A 19 11.93 -2.23 0.90
CA ASP A 19 12.24 -2.45 -0.52
C ASP A 19 11.46 -1.51 -1.44
N ALA A 20 10.16 -1.29 -1.16
CA ALA A 20 9.34 -0.35 -1.90
C ALA A 20 9.91 1.07 -1.81
N ARG A 21 10.32 1.50 -0.60
CA ARG A 21 10.94 2.80 -0.37
C ARG A 21 12.27 2.95 -1.11
N ARG A 22 13.18 1.98 -1.01
CA ARG A 22 14.47 2.02 -1.72
C ARG A 22 14.28 2.09 -3.24
N LEU A 23 13.34 1.31 -3.78
CA LEU A 23 13.01 1.35 -5.21
C LEU A 23 12.44 2.72 -5.63
N HIS A 24 11.61 3.33 -4.78
CA HIS A 24 11.05 4.65 -5.02
C HIS A 24 12.12 5.74 -5.00
N GLU A 25 13.06 5.70 -4.05
CA GLU A 25 14.21 6.61 -3.98
C GLU A 25 15.09 6.50 -5.23
N VAL A 26 15.41 5.27 -5.66
CA VAL A 26 16.17 5.03 -6.90
C VAL A 26 15.42 5.55 -8.13
N ALA A 27 14.10 5.40 -8.19
CA ALA A 27 13.28 5.94 -9.27
C ALA A 27 13.32 7.48 -9.29
N ALA A 28 13.20 8.12 -8.12
CA ALA A 28 13.27 9.58 -7.98
C ALA A 28 14.64 10.12 -8.40
N MET A 29 15.73 9.53 -7.90
CA MET A 29 17.11 9.90 -8.29
C MET A 29 17.34 9.74 -9.80
N SER A 30 16.89 8.62 -10.37
CA SER A 30 17.00 8.38 -11.82
C SER A 30 16.23 9.42 -12.64
N LEU A 31 15.06 9.87 -12.17
CA LEU A 31 14.28 10.90 -12.85
C LEU A 31 14.96 12.27 -12.79
N GLU A 32 15.51 12.63 -11.63
CA GLU A 32 16.24 13.88 -11.45
C GLU A 32 17.50 13.95 -12.32
N GLN A 33 18.28 12.86 -12.37
CA GLN A 33 19.44 12.74 -13.25
C GLN A 33 19.05 12.94 -14.72
N GLN A 34 17.99 12.28 -15.19
CA GLN A 34 17.49 12.45 -16.56
C GLN A 34 17.04 13.90 -16.82
N ALA A 35 16.35 14.54 -15.87
CA ALA A 35 15.94 15.93 -15.99
C ALA A 35 17.15 16.88 -16.06
N ALA A 36 18.22 16.60 -15.30
CA ALA A 36 19.47 17.35 -15.34
C ALA A 36 20.21 17.18 -16.69
N GLU A 37 20.32 15.96 -17.20
CA GLU A 37 20.92 15.68 -18.51
C GLU A 37 20.17 16.38 -19.64
N ARG A 38 18.84 16.37 -19.61
CA ARG A 38 18.01 17.08 -20.59
C ARG A 38 18.23 18.59 -20.54
N ARG A 39 18.37 19.16 -19.35
CA ARG A 39 18.73 20.59 -19.19
C ARG A 39 20.08 20.90 -19.79
N LYS A 40 21.09 20.06 -19.55
CA LYS A 40 22.42 20.18 -20.18
C LYS A 40 22.36 20.09 -21.71
N ASN A 41 21.46 19.25 -22.24
CA ASN A 41 21.25 19.06 -23.67
C ASN A 41 20.25 20.06 -24.31
N GLY A 42 20.04 21.22 -23.67
CA GLY A 42 19.27 22.32 -24.26
C GLY A 42 17.75 22.26 -24.07
N LYS A 43 17.21 21.39 -23.20
CA LYS A 43 15.78 21.41 -22.80
C LYS A 43 15.60 22.20 -21.49
N PRO A 44 15.12 23.46 -21.52
CA PRO A 44 15.16 24.37 -20.36
C PRO A 44 14.50 23.83 -19.10
N THR A 45 13.41 23.08 -19.26
CA THR A 45 12.62 22.52 -18.14
C THR A 45 13.08 21.13 -17.69
N GLY A 46 13.97 20.47 -18.42
CA GLY A 46 14.30 19.06 -18.21
C GLY A 46 13.14 18.09 -18.54
N ALA A 47 12.02 18.60 -19.05
CA ALA A 47 10.83 17.80 -19.31
C ALA A 47 11.03 16.80 -20.45
N GLY A 48 10.32 15.69 -20.36
CA GLY A 48 10.32 14.64 -21.37
C GLY A 48 9.79 13.31 -20.84
N PRO A 49 9.50 12.35 -21.73
CA PRO A 49 8.93 11.06 -21.34
C PRO A 49 9.89 10.29 -20.43
N PRO A 50 9.41 9.60 -19.38
CA PRO A 50 10.27 8.78 -18.54
C PRO A 50 10.82 7.59 -19.33
N THR A 51 12.03 7.15 -18.99
CA THR A 51 12.66 5.97 -19.60
C THR A 51 11.93 4.68 -19.26
N VAL A 52 12.20 3.60 -20.01
CA VAL A 52 11.68 2.26 -19.69
C VAL A 52 12.10 1.85 -18.28
N ARG A 53 13.37 2.10 -17.90
CA ARG A 53 13.87 1.84 -16.54
C ARG A 53 13.04 2.54 -15.47
N HIS A 54 12.74 3.82 -15.63
CA HIS A 54 11.91 4.59 -14.68
C HIS A 54 10.51 3.98 -14.52
N LYS A 55 9.86 3.65 -15.65
CA LYS A 55 8.54 3.02 -15.65
C LYS A 55 8.56 1.65 -14.97
N SER A 56 9.61 0.85 -15.20
CA SER A 56 9.77 -0.45 -14.56
C SER A 56 10.02 -0.34 -13.05
N LEU A 57 10.80 0.65 -12.60
CA LEU A 57 11.00 0.90 -11.18
C LEU A 57 9.70 1.27 -10.48
N ASN A 58 8.88 2.15 -11.07
CA ASN A 58 7.56 2.48 -10.50
C ASN A 58 6.66 1.24 -10.37
N ARG A 59 6.66 0.33 -11.36
CA ARG A 59 5.93 -0.95 -11.26
C ARG A 59 6.49 -1.81 -10.13
N ALA A 60 7.81 -1.88 -9.99
CA ALA A 60 8.48 -2.63 -8.92
C ALA A 60 8.13 -2.10 -7.52
N VAL A 61 7.98 -0.77 -7.35
CA VAL A 61 7.51 -0.19 -6.08
C VAL A 61 6.13 -0.74 -5.72
N VAL A 62 5.17 -0.73 -6.67
CA VAL A 62 3.82 -1.28 -6.41
C VAL A 62 3.87 -2.77 -6.07
N VAL A 63 4.71 -3.55 -6.77
CA VAL A 63 4.91 -4.98 -6.49
C VAL A 63 5.44 -5.19 -5.07
N ALA A 64 6.45 -4.41 -4.66
CA ALA A 64 7.02 -4.47 -3.32
C ALA A 64 6.02 -4.03 -2.25
N SER A 65 5.21 -2.99 -2.50
CA SER A 65 4.11 -2.58 -1.61
C SER A 65 3.07 -3.69 -1.41
N VAL A 66 2.75 -4.47 -2.46
CA VAL A 66 1.85 -5.63 -2.30
C VAL A 66 2.49 -6.74 -1.46
N GLY A 67 3.80 -6.97 -1.59
CA GLY A 67 4.52 -7.89 -0.70
C GLY A 67 4.54 -7.42 0.75
N ALA A 68 4.72 -6.12 0.99
CA ALA A 68 4.65 -5.53 2.32
C ALA A 68 3.24 -5.64 2.92
N MET A 69 2.20 -5.51 2.10
CA MET A 69 0.81 -5.75 2.51
C MET A 69 0.59 -7.19 2.97
N GLU A 70 1.19 -8.17 2.28
CA GLU A 70 1.17 -9.58 2.69
C GLU A 70 1.71 -9.75 4.10
N ALA A 71 2.97 -9.33 4.30
CA ALA A 71 3.70 -9.50 5.54
C ALA A 71 3.01 -8.77 6.70
N PHE A 72 2.50 -7.56 6.47
CA PHE A 72 1.80 -6.81 7.50
C PHE A 72 0.52 -7.51 7.98
N PHE A 73 -0.35 -7.93 7.06
CA PHE A 73 -1.62 -8.54 7.45
C PHE A 73 -1.44 -9.92 8.09
N GLU A 74 -0.42 -10.68 7.65
CA GLU A 74 -0.02 -11.91 8.32
C GLU A 74 0.47 -11.64 9.75
N ASP A 75 1.40 -10.69 9.93
CA ASP A 75 1.95 -10.33 11.24
C ASP A 75 0.88 -9.76 12.18
N LEU A 76 -0.06 -8.95 11.65
CA LEU A 76 -1.21 -8.44 12.39
C LEU A 76 -2.11 -9.58 12.89
N ALA A 77 -2.45 -10.52 12.00
CA ALA A 77 -3.31 -11.65 12.34
C ALA A 77 -2.65 -12.56 13.38
N LEU A 78 -1.38 -12.94 13.19
CA LEU A 78 -0.63 -13.75 14.15
C LEU A 78 -0.55 -13.08 15.52
N THR A 79 -0.25 -11.77 15.56
CA THR A 79 -0.24 -11.01 16.82
C THR A 79 -1.60 -11.01 17.50
N ALA A 80 -2.69 -10.87 16.75
CA ALA A 80 -4.04 -10.82 17.31
C ALA A 80 -4.55 -12.20 17.78
N VAL A 81 -4.12 -13.30 17.14
CA VAL A 81 -4.43 -14.67 17.60
C VAL A 81 -3.87 -14.89 19.00
N ASP A 82 -2.62 -14.48 19.26
CA ASP A 82 -1.98 -14.63 20.57
C ASP A 82 -2.69 -13.84 21.69
N LEU A 83 -3.47 -12.83 21.31
CA LEU A 83 -4.23 -11.97 22.23
C LEU A 83 -5.67 -12.44 22.46
N THR A 84 -6.13 -13.49 21.77
CA THR A 84 -7.52 -13.97 21.85
C THR A 84 -7.59 -15.40 22.40
N PRO A 85 -7.68 -15.58 23.74
CA PRO A 85 -7.71 -16.91 24.35
C PRO A 85 -8.90 -17.74 23.87
N GLY A 86 -8.66 -18.99 23.50
CA GLY A 86 -9.71 -19.92 23.06
C GLY A 86 -10.01 -19.86 21.56
N LEU A 87 -9.33 -19.00 20.79
CA LEU A 87 -9.29 -19.17 19.34
C LEU A 87 -8.52 -20.46 19.02
N ALA A 88 -9.17 -21.40 18.32
CA ALA A 88 -8.45 -22.53 17.76
C ALA A 88 -7.40 -21.97 16.77
N GLN A 89 -6.11 -22.12 17.10
CA GLN A 89 -5.07 -21.82 16.13
C GLN A 89 -5.26 -22.78 14.95
N PRO A 90 -5.41 -22.27 13.73
CA PRO A 90 -5.57 -23.14 12.58
C PRO A 90 -4.26 -23.93 12.38
N GLU A 91 -4.33 -25.26 12.38
CA GLU A 91 -3.13 -26.11 12.23
C GLU A 91 -2.39 -25.87 10.89
N ASP A 92 -3.12 -25.47 9.84
CA ASP A 92 -2.62 -25.44 8.46
C ASP A 92 -2.73 -24.10 7.70
N TRP A 93 -3.35 -23.05 8.29
CA TRP A 93 -3.69 -21.83 7.52
C TRP A 93 -2.49 -20.86 7.38
N PHE A 94 -1.51 -20.94 8.28
CA PHE A 94 -0.33 -20.05 8.32
C PHE A 94 1.00 -20.73 7.93
N HIS A 95 1.04 -22.04 7.63
CA HIS A 95 2.28 -22.69 7.21
C HIS A 95 2.59 -22.39 5.73
N ILE A 96 3.48 -21.42 5.48
CA ILE A 96 4.25 -21.34 4.23
C ILE A 96 5.39 -22.37 4.30
N GLU A 97 5.05 -23.66 4.35
CA GLU A 97 6.05 -24.73 4.19
C GLU A 97 6.09 -25.18 2.73
N THR A 98 7.21 -24.87 2.07
CA THR A 98 7.48 -25.25 0.68
C THR A 98 7.78 -26.75 0.57
N LYS A 99 6.75 -27.60 0.51
CA LYS A 99 6.85 -28.97 -0.05
C LYS A 99 5.59 -29.40 -0.79
N GLY A 100 5.74 -29.62 -2.11
CA GLY A 100 4.74 -30.27 -2.97
C GLY A 100 3.78 -29.33 -3.68
N SER A 101 3.28 -29.75 -4.84
CA SER A 101 2.65 -28.90 -5.87
C SER A 101 1.26 -28.33 -5.55
N ARG A 102 0.76 -28.48 -4.31
CA ARG A 102 -0.53 -27.94 -3.83
C ARG A 102 -0.57 -27.57 -2.33
N ALA A 103 0.57 -27.20 -1.73
CA ALA A 103 0.63 -26.67 -0.36
C ALA A 103 0.47 -25.13 -0.35
N GLY A 104 -0.36 -24.61 0.58
CA GLY A 104 -0.50 -23.19 0.95
C GLY A 104 -1.28 -22.31 -0.04
N MET A 105 -2.54 -21.97 0.25
CA MET A 105 -3.25 -20.98 -0.57
C MET A 105 -4.16 -20.04 0.24
N ILE A 106 -3.56 -19.14 1.02
CA ILE A 106 -3.85 -17.74 0.71
C ILE A 106 -2.98 -17.41 -0.51
N GLN A 107 -3.57 -17.55 -1.71
CA GLN A 107 -2.95 -17.01 -2.92
C GLN A 107 -2.84 -15.50 -2.74
N THR A 108 -1.67 -14.92 -3.04
CA THR A 108 -1.39 -13.48 -3.25
C THR A 108 -2.36 -12.51 -2.53
N PRO A 109 -1.92 -11.74 -1.53
CA PRO A 109 -2.81 -10.97 -0.66
C PRO A 109 -3.71 -10.10 -1.52
N SER A 110 -4.98 -10.49 -1.59
CA SER A 110 -6.02 -9.67 -2.16
C SER A 110 -6.86 -9.13 -1.01
N PRO A 111 -7.48 -7.95 -1.19
CA PRO A 111 -8.45 -7.42 -0.25
C PRO A 111 -9.49 -8.44 0.23
N TYR A 112 -9.92 -9.33 -0.67
CA TYR A 112 -10.84 -10.42 -0.35
C TYR A 112 -10.20 -11.47 0.59
N ASN A 113 -8.96 -11.86 0.32
CA ASN A 113 -8.26 -12.84 1.14
C ASN A 113 -7.90 -12.29 2.53
N VAL A 114 -7.47 -11.03 2.60
CA VAL A 114 -7.22 -10.32 3.87
C VAL A 114 -8.50 -10.28 4.71
N ARG A 115 -9.61 -9.85 4.10
CA ARG A 115 -10.92 -9.89 4.75
C ARG A 115 -11.27 -11.29 5.23
N LYS A 116 -11.15 -12.31 4.37
CA LYS A 116 -11.52 -13.68 4.72
C LYS A 116 -10.73 -14.17 5.93
N MET A 117 -9.42 -13.91 5.97
CA MET A 117 -8.55 -14.25 7.09
C MET A 117 -9.04 -13.60 8.39
N LEU A 118 -9.18 -12.26 8.40
CA LEU A 118 -9.59 -11.54 9.61
C LEU A 118 -11.03 -11.88 10.06
N TRP A 119 -11.95 -12.13 9.12
CA TRP A 119 -13.32 -12.53 9.43
C TRP A 119 -13.41 -13.94 10.01
N VAL A 120 -12.59 -14.87 9.53
CA VAL A 120 -12.60 -16.26 10.02
C VAL A 120 -12.15 -16.32 11.48
N PHE A 121 -11.10 -15.57 11.83
CA PHE A 121 -10.52 -15.60 13.18
C PHE A 121 -11.23 -14.66 14.14
N PHE A 122 -11.48 -13.42 13.72
CA PHE A 122 -11.88 -12.36 14.65
C PHE A 122 -13.29 -11.84 14.38
N ARG A 123 -14.01 -12.40 13.39
CA ARG A 123 -15.30 -11.85 12.89
C ARG A 123 -15.21 -10.38 12.46
N TYR A 124 -14.00 -9.95 12.13
CA TYR A 124 -13.68 -8.60 11.70
C TYR A 124 -13.64 -8.49 10.17
N ASP A 125 -14.39 -7.56 9.58
CA ASP A 125 -14.26 -7.18 8.16
C ASP A 125 -13.54 -5.83 8.04
N PRO A 126 -12.23 -5.80 7.71
CA PRO A 126 -11.46 -4.56 7.72
C PRO A 126 -11.88 -3.55 6.64
N ARG A 127 -12.67 -3.99 5.66
CA ARG A 127 -13.04 -3.13 4.53
C ARG A 127 -13.95 -1.99 4.95
N SER A 128 -14.71 -2.13 6.04
CA SER A 128 -15.54 -1.04 6.56
C SER A 128 -14.72 0.15 7.03
N ASP A 129 -13.47 -0.10 7.45
CA ASP A 129 -12.60 0.90 8.06
C ASP A 129 -11.61 1.50 7.07
N TRP A 130 -11.52 0.91 5.88
CA TRP A 130 -10.59 1.38 4.85
C TRP A 130 -11.08 2.66 4.21
N ASP A 131 -10.30 3.70 4.43
CA ASP A 131 -10.51 5.04 3.90
C ASP A 131 -9.16 5.56 3.37
N ILE A 132 -8.97 5.41 2.06
CA ILE A 132 -7.71 5.69 1.41
C ILE A 132 -7.81 7.04 0.71
N THR A 133 -6.91 7.95 1.05
CA THR A 133 -6.72 9.20 0.31
C THR A 133 -5.48 9.08 -0.57
N VAL A 134 -5.65 9.30 -1.87
CA VAL A 134 -4.59 9.18 -2.88
C VAL A 134 -4.50 10.41 -3.75
N SER A 135 -3.29 10.68 -4.25
CA SER A 135 -3.06 11.76 -5.19
C SER A 135 -3.41 11.32 -6.61
N VAL A 136 -4.35 12.00 -7.28
CA VAL A 136 -4.80 11.61 -8.62
C VAL A 136 -4.52 12.72 -9.63
N SER A 137 -4.02 12.36 -10.81
CA SER A 137 -3.82 13.35 -11.86
C SER A 137 -5.14 13.65 -12.59
N PRO A 138 -5.42 14.90 -13.01
CA PRO A 138 -6.63 15.25 -13.75
C PRO A 138 -6.85 14.42 -15.02
N ALA A 139 -5.77 13.91 -15.63
CA ALA A 139 -5.83 13.05 -16.81
C ALA A 139 -6.42 11.65 -16.53
N GLU A 140 -6.53 11.26 -15.26
CA GLU A 140 -7.07 9.97 -14.82
C GLU A 140 -8.57 10.05 -14.48
N THR A 141 -9.08 11.24 -14.19
CA THR A 141 -10.46 11.49 -13.75
C THR A 141 -11.30 12.23 -14.77
N THR A 142 -10.68 13.01 -15.66
CA THR A 142 -11.32 13.58 -16.85
C THR A 142 -10.93 12.77 -18.09
N SER A 143 -11.73 12.82 -19.15
CA SER A 143 -11.60 12.06 -20.41
C SER A 143 -10.32 12.34 -21.24
N GLY A 144 -9.14 12.42 -20.61
CA GLY A 144 -7.83 12.49 -21.25
C GLY A 144 -7.34 13.89 -21.63
N HIS A 145 -7.95 14.97 -21.12
CA HIS A 145 -7.68 16.35 -21.59
C HIS A 145 -6.97 17.26 -20.58
N GLY A 146 -6.53 16.75 -19.43
CA GLY A 146 -5.78 17.53 -18.43
C GLY A 146 -4.28 17.59 -18.73
N SER A 147 -3.73 18.79 -18.96
CA SER A 147 -2.28 19.04 -19.15
C SER A 147 -1.52 19.36 -17.85
N THR A 148 -2.23 19.44 -16.72
CA THR A 148 -1.67 19.84 -15.43
C THR A 148 -1.41 18.63 -14.53
N TRP A 149 -0.17 18.50 -14.05
CA TRP A 149 0.29 17.49 -13.08
C TRP A 149 -0.25 17.69 -11.65
N ARG A 150 -1.15 18.66 -11.41
CA ARG A 150 -1.51 19.05 -10.03
C ARG A 150 -2.60 18.12 -9.50
N VAL A 151 -2.16 17.37 -8.50
CA VAL A 151 -2.66 16.11 -7.95
C VAL A 151 -3.74 16.39 -6.92
N ALA A 152 -5.01 16.35 -7.33
CA ALA A 152 -6.11 16.43 -6.37
C ALA A 152 -6.04 15.20 -5.45
N LEU A 153 -6.23 15.41 -4.15
CA LEU A 153 -6.45 14.30 -3.22
C LEU A 153 -7.86 13.76 -3.45
N GLN A 154 -7.94 12.47 -3.75
CA GLN A 154 -9.20 11.74 -3.87
C GLN A 154 -9.30 10.73 -2.75
N GLN A 155 -10.41 10.79 -2.04
CA GLN A 155 -10.78 9.81 -1.03
C GLN A 155 -11.53 8.65 -1.70
N VAL A 156 -11.15 7.41 -1.38
CA VAL A 156 -11.85 6.18 -1.76
C VAL A 156 -12.02 5.33 -0.52
N ALA A 157 -13.25 4.92 -0.22
CA ALA A 157 -13.58 4.23 1.03
C ALA A 157 -14.32 2.91 0.78
N GLY A 158 -14.30 2.02 1.76
CA GLY A 158 -15.13 0.82 1.75
C GLY A 158 -14.84 -0.10 0.54
N PRO A 159 -15.87 -0.48 -0.25
CA PRO A 159 -15.70 -1.28 -1.46
C PRO A 159 -14.72 -0.67 -2.48
N ASP A 160 -14.66 0.65 -2.59
CA ASP A 160 -13.77 1.33 -3.55
C ASP A 160 -12.31 1.30 -3.08
N ALA A 161 -12.06 1.41 -1.78
CA ALA A 161 -10.74 1.18 -1.20
C ALA A 161 -10.26 -0.26 -1.46
N ALA A 162 -11.14 -1.26 -1.28
CA ALA A 162 -10.82 -2.64 -1.63
C ALA A 162 -10.55 -2.83 -3.13
N LYS A 163 -11.26 -2.12 -4.01
CA LYS A 163 -11.00 -2.14 -5.45
C LYS A 163 -9.63 -1.54 -5.78
N PHE A 164 -9.26 -0.43 -5.12
CA PHE A 164 -7.94 0.21 -5.24
C PHE A 164 -6.80 -0.74 -4.87
N LEU A 165 -6.87 -1.36 -3.69
CA LEU A 165 -5.87 -2.34 -3.25
C LEU A 165 -5.81 -3.55 -4.19
N HIS A 166 -6.96 -3.99 -4.72
CA HIS A 166 -6.99 -5.09 -5.68
C HIS A 166 -6.34 -4.71 -7.02
N ALA A 167 -6.40 -3.44 -7.43
CA ALA A 167 -5.66 -2.95 -8.59
C ALA A 167 -4.14 -3.03 -8.39
N MET A 168 -3.62 -2.79 -7.18
CA MET A 168 -2.20 -3.02 -6.85
C MET A 168 -1.81 -4.48 -7.09
N VAL A 169 -2.65 -5.41 -6.63
CA VAL A 169 -2.45 -6.86 -6.82
C VAL A 169 -2.45 -7.23 -8.31
N LYS A 170 -3.35 -6.64 -9.10
CA LYS A 170 -3.36 -6.82 -10.55
C LYS A 170 -2.10 -6.27 -11.23
N VAL A 171 -1.53 -5.16 -10.74
CA VAL A 171 -0.24 -4.65 -11.23
C VAL A 171 0.88 -5.68 -10.93
N ARG A 172 0.89 -6.29 -9.74
CA ARG A 172 1.82 -7.38 -9.39
C ARG A 172 1.66 -8.59 -10.31
N HIS A 173 0.43 -9.05 -10.55
CA HIS A 173 0.18 -10.16 -11.47
C HIS A 173 0.56 -9.83 -12.90
N GLY A 174 0.28 -8.61 -13.38
CA GLY A 174 0.72 -8.14 -14.69
C GLY A 174 2.24 -8.19 -14.84
N PHE A 175 2.99 -7.84 -13.79
CA PHE A 175 4.44 -8.00 -13.79
C PHE A 175 4.88 -9.47 -13.89
N ALA A 176 4.28 -10.35 -13.06
CA ALA A 176 4.62 -11.78 -13.03
C ALA A 176 4.29 -12.51 -14.34
N HIS A 177 3.24 -12.10 -15.04
CA HIS A 177 2.76 -12.75 -16.27
C HIS A 177 2.95 -11.90 -17.54
N GLN A 178 3.81 -10.86 -17.47
CA GLN A 178 4.08 -9.94 -18.58
C GLN A 178 2.83 -9.34 -19.25
N ASP A 179 1.79 -9.06 -18.46
CA ASP A 179 0.51 -8.51 -18.89
C ASP A 179 -0.29 -9.39 -19.88
N HIS A 180 0.08 -10.67 -20.08
CA HIS A 180 -0.62 -11.59 -20.99
C HIS A 180 -1.89 -12.22 -20.41
N ALA A 181 -1.98 -12.29 -19.08
CA ALA A 181 -2.97 -13.15 -18.40
C ALA A 181 -4.30 -12.46 -18.05
N GLN A 182 -4.34 -11.13 -17.92
CA GLN A 182 -5.56 -10.42 -17.52
C GLN A 182 -5.67 -9.02 -18.15
N PRO A 183 -6.89 -8.53 -18.44
CA PRO A 183 -7.08 -7.16 -18.87
C PRO A 183 -6.50 -6.19 -17.82
N PRO A 184 -5.69 -5.21 -18.24
CA PRO A 184 -5.10 -4.23 -17.34
C PRO A 184 -6.16 -3.54 -16.49
N PRO A 185 -5.97 -3.43 -15.17
CA PRO A 185 -6.80 -2.55 -14.36
C PRO A 185 -6.70 -1.12 -14.88
N HIS A 186 -7.80 -0.37 -14.77
CA HIS A 186 -7.79 1.09 -14.80
C HIS A 186 -8.36 1.55 -13.46
N GLU A 187 -7.52 2.15 -12.64
CA GLU A 187 -7.90 2.63 -11.32
C GLU A 187 -7.12 3.92 -11.03
N PRO A 188 -7.79 5.09 -11.00
CA PRO A 188 -7.14 6.37 -10.76
C PRO A 188 -6.30 6.36 -9.48
N GLY A 189 -5.14 6.98 -9.53
CA GLY A 189 -4.19 7.04 -8.43
C GLY A 189 -3.28 5.81 -8.30
N ILE A 190 -3.51 4.71 -9.02
CA ILE A 190 -2.59 3.55 -8.96
C ILE A 190 -2.17 3.01 -10.32
N VAL A 191 -3.03 3.03 -11.33
CA VAL A 191 -2.69 2.45 -12.62
C VAL A 191 -3.53 3.01 -13.76
N ASN A 192 -2.83 3.43 -14.82
CA ASN A 192 -3.44 3.90 -16.05
C ASN A 192 -3.34 2.84 -17.12
N ARG A 193 -4.31 2.87 -18.05
CA ARG A 193 -4.26 2.10 -19.27
C ARG A 193 -3.84 3.01 -20.41
N THR A 194 -2.77 2.65 -21.12
CA THR A 194 -2.36 3.39 -22.32
C THR A 194 -3.40 3.20 -23.43
N PRO A 195 -3.45 4.08 -24.45
CA PRO A 195 -4.31 3.88 -25.63
C PRO A 195 -4.06 2.53 -26.33
N THR A 196 -2.84 2.01 -26.25
CA THR A 196 -2.43 0.69 -26.76
C THR A 196 -2.78 -0.47 -25.83
N GLY A 197 -3.53 -0.22 -24.76
CA GLY A 197 -4.00 -1.24 -23.84
C GLY A 197 -2.93 -1.80 -22.89
N LYS A 198 -1.83 -1.08 -22.64
CA LYS A 198 -0.77 -1.51 -21.69
C LYS A 198 -0.96 -0.86 -20.32
N VAL A 199 -0.45 -1.52 -19.28
CA VAL A 199 -0.37 -0.98 -17.92
C VAL A 199 0.69 0.13 -17.85
N ALA A 200 0.32 1.28 -17.27
CA ALA A 200 1.23 2.38 -16.98
C ALA A 200 1.18 2.76 -15.49
N VAL A 201 2.33 2.70 -14.84
CA VAL A 201 2.53 3.13 -13.45
C VAL A 201 3.46 4.34 -13.43
N HIS A 202 2.92 5.48 -12.97
CA HIS A 202 3.62 6.75 -12.86
C HIS A 202 4.23 6.92 -11.46
N SER A 203 5.03 7.97 -11.25
CA SER A 203 5.72 8.18 -9.98
C SER A 203 4.73 8.41 -8.82
N HIS A 204 3.63 9.14 -9.06
CA HIS A 204 2.60 9.33 -8.04
C HIS A 204 1.84 8.04 -7.72
N HIS A 205 1.67 7.13 -8.68
CA HIS A 205 1.10 5.81 -8.41
C HIS A 205 1.99 4.97 -7.47
N ALA A 206 3.31 5.04 -7.68
CA ALA A 206 4.28 4.36 -6.82
C ALA A 206 4.20 4.91 -5.38
N ALA A 207 4.19 6.24 -5.22
CA ALA A 207 4.00 6.89 -3.93
C ALA A 207 2.65 6.52 -3.27
N ASN A 208 1.56 6.60 -4.02
CA ASN A 208 0.23 6.23 -3.54
C ASN A 208 0.15 4.78 -3.08
N SER A 209 0.87 3.85 -3.72
CA SER A 209 0.88 2.45 -3.29
C SER A 209 1.47 2.24 -1.90
N MET A 210 2.53 2.96 -1.56
CA MET A 210 3.14 2.93 -0.23
C MET A 210 2.24 3.64 0.79
N SER A 211 1.74 4.83 0.43
CA SER A 211 0.83 5.62 1.28
C SER A 211 -0.44 4.84 1.62
N ALA A 212 -1.09 4.24 0.61
CA ALA A 212 -2.30 3.44 0.80
C ALA A 212 -2.07 2.27 1.75
N LEU A 213 -0.91 1.59 1.66
CA LEU A 213 -0.59 0.52 2.60
C LEU A 213 -0.47 1.03 4.05
N VAL A 214 0.23 2.15 4.29
CA VAL A 214 0.35 2.71 5.63
C VAL A 214 -1.03 3.12 6.18
N GLN A 215 -1.88 3.72 5.34
CA GLN A 215 -3.24 4.10 5.72
C GLN A 215 -4.07 2.89 6.15
N VAL A 216 -4.14 1.83 5.33
CA VAL A 216 -4.95 0.64 5.65
C VAL A 216 -4.35 -0.18 6.78
N ALA A 217 -3.02 -0.13 6.98
CA ALA A 217 -2.39 -0.77 8.13
C ALA A 217 -2.83 -0.13 9.44
N ILE A 218 -2.80 1.20 9.51
CA ILE A 218 -3.26 1.96 10.67
C ILE A 218 -4.75 1.70 10.92
N GLN A 219 -5.58 1.80 9.88
CA GLN A 219 -7.02 1.59 9.98
C GLN A 219 -7.37 0.17 10.42
N SER A 220 -6.71 -0.84 9.85
CA SER A 220 -6.97 -2.24 10.20
C SER A 220 -6.49 -2.59 11.61
N ALA A 221 -5.38 -2.01 12.06
CA ALA A 221 -4.90 -2.21 13.43
C ALA A 221 -5.86 -1.58 14.45
N HIS A 222 -6.42 -0.41 14.16
CA HIS A 222 -7.45 0.22 14.99
C HIS A 222 -8.76 -0.55 14.97
N GLY A 223 -9.27 -0.92 13.79
CA GLY A 223 -10.54 -1.64 13.68
C GLY A 223 -10.46 -3.02 14.37
N LEU A 224 -9.37 -3.76 14.16
CA LEU A 224 -9.17 -5.03 14.86
C LEU A 224 -9.00 -4.85 16.37
N SER A 225 -8.32 -3.77 16.80
CA SER A 225 -8.22 -3.42 18.22
C SER A 225 -9.60 -3.20 18.84
N ASN A 226 -10.47 -2.48 18.15
CA ASN A 226 -11.82 -2.18 18.62
C ASN A 226 -12.68 -3.44 18.66
N GLU A 227 -12.61 -4.30 17.63
CA GLU A 227 -13.33 -5.57 17.57
C GLU A 227 -12.97 -6.49 18.74
N LEU A 228 -11.69 -6.50 19.13
CA LEU A 228 -11.15 -7.35 20.19
C LEU A 228 -11.16 -6.69 21.58
N ASP A 229 -11.71 -5.47 21.71
CA ASP A 229 -11.73 -4.67 22.95
C ASP A 229 -10.34 -4.57 23.63
N LEU A 230 -9.30 -4.37 22.82
CA LEU A 230 -7.92 -4.33 23.33
C LEU A 230 -7.63 -3.00 24.02
N ALA A 231 -7.12 -3.09 25.25
CA ALA A 231 -6.66 -1.92 25.99
C ALA A 231 -5.24 -1.51 25.58
N GLY A 232 -4.98 -0.21 25.54
CA GLY A 232 -3.66 0.35 25.32
C GLY A 232 -3.70 1.64 24.53
N THR A 233 -2.54 2.15 24.14
CA THR A 233 -2.46 3.32 23.25
C THR A 233 -1.31 3.15 22.31
N PHE A 234 -1.60 3.21 21.02
CA PHE A 234 -0.60 3.23 19.97
C PHE A 234 0.30 4.45 20.15
N ARG A 235 1.50 4.37 19.59
CA ARG A 235 2.45 5.47 19.59
C ARG A 235 3.06 5.62 18.22
N TRP A 236 3.44 6.84 17.92
CA TRP A 236 4.40 7.11 16.88
C TRP A 236 5.78 6.63 17.34
N SER A 237 6.44 5.81 16.54
CA SER A 237 7.76 5.27 16.86
C SER A 237 8.84 5.93 16.01
N LYS A 238 10.08 5.95 16.51
CA LYS A 238 11.23 6.49 15.78
C LYS A 238 11.41 5.84 14.40
N LYS A 239 11.04 4.55 14.26
CA LYS A 239 11.06 3.87 12.96
C LYS A 239 10.12 4.54 11.95
N MET A 240 8.96 5.02 12.38
CA MET A 240 7.99 5.71 11.53
C MET A 240 8.48 7.11 11.12
N ASP A 241 9.18 7.82 12.02
CA ASP A 241 9.90 9.06 11.69
C ASP A 241 10.95 8.81 10.61
N GLU A 242 11.84 7.83 10.86
CA GLU A 242 12.91 7.46 9.92
C GLU A 242 12.36 6.94 8.59
N ALA A 243 11.11 6.46 8.57
CA ALA A 243 10.38 5.97 7.40
C ALA A 243 9.57 7.05 6.66
N ASP A 244 9.63 8.31 7.08
CA ASP A 244 8.88 9.43 6.51
C ASP A 244 7.37 9.18 6.44
N TRP A 245 6.80 8.46 7.42
CA TRP A 245 5.36 8.18 7.46
C TRP A 245 4.52 9.46 7.51
N GLU A 246 5.06 10.56 8.05
CA GLU A 246 4.42 11.86 8.04
C GLU A 246 4.06 12.30 6.61
N TRP A 247 5.01 12.15 5.68
CA TRP A 247 4.80 12.48 4.27
C TRP A 247 3.79 11.55 3.61
N LEU A 248 3.85 10.24 3.92
CA LEU A 248 2.92 9.24 3.37
C LEU A 248 1.47 9.45 3.84
N LEU A 249 1.26 10.03 5.02
CA LEU A 249 -0.05 10.19 5.64
C LEU A 249 -0.64 11.59 5.49
N LYS A 250 0.12 12.56 4.95
CA LYS A 250 -0.29 13.96 4.85
C LYS A 250 -1.66 14.12 4.17
N GLY A 251 -2.61 14.71 4.88
CA GLY A 251 -3.96 14.99 4.36
C GLY A 251 -4.86 13.77 4.24
N THR A 252 -4.53 12.66 4.90
CA THR A 252 -5.31 11.41 4.90
C THR A 252 -6.17 11.28 6.17
N GLN A 253 -7.21 10.46 6.13
CA GLN A 253 -7.99 10.12 7.35
C GLN A 253 -7.17 9.33 8.38
N ALA A 254 -6.21 8.52 7.92
CA ALA A 254 -5.30 7.82 8.83
C ALA A 254 -4.42 8.79 9.63
N ALA A 255 -4.01 9.94 9.06
CA ALA A 255 -3.32 10.98 9.84
C ALA A 255 -4.23 11.54 10.94
N SER A 256 -5.51 11.81 10.65
CA SER A 256 -6.47 12.28 11.66
C SER A 256 -6.67 11.24 12.78
N LEU A 257 -6.71 9.96 12.43
CA LEU A 257 -6.81 8.84 13.36
C LEU A 257 -5.56 8.73 14.25
N VAL A 258 -4.37 8.92 13.68
CA VAL A 258 -3.10 9.01 14.44
C VAL A 258 -3.14 10.22 15.37
N ALA A 259 -3.50 11.40 14.87
CA ALA A 259 -3.54 12.66 15.63
C ALA A 259 -4.48 12.62 16.85
N SER A 260 -5.55 11.82 16.75
CA SER A 260 -6.58 11.76 17.79
C SER A 260 -6.30 10.66 18.83
N HIS A 261 -5.57 9.60 18.47
CA HIS A 261 -5.51 8.38 19.28
C HIS A 261 -4.09 7.90 19.61
N TRP A 262 -3.06 8.42 18.96
CA TRP A 262 -1.69 7.95 19.17
C TRP A 262 -0.94 8.89 20.12
N ARG A 263 0.13 8.40 20.74
CA ARG A 263 1.05 9.23 21.51
C ARG A 263 2.27 9.63 20.67
N GLY A 264 2.73 10.87 20.83
CA GLY A 264 3.98 11.35 20.24
C GLY A 264 3.95 11.51 18.71
N HIS A 265 2.77 11.62 18.10
CA HIS A 265 2.64 11.83 16.66
C HIS A 265 3.04 13.24 16.25
N PRO A 266 3.42 13.43 14.96
CA PRO A 266 3.74 14.76 14.42
C PRO A 266 2.52 15.56 13.92
N PHE A 267 1.31 14.98 13.94
CA PHE A 267 0.07 15.59 13.42
C PHE A 267 -0.71 16.43 14.42
#